data_AF-A0A7V0JV23-F1
#
_entry.id   AF-A0A7V0JV23-F1
#
_cell.length_a   1.000
_cell.length_b   1.000
_cell.length_c   1.000
_cell.angle_alpha   90.00
_cell.angle_beta   90.00
_cell.angle_gamma   90.00
#
_symmetry.space_group_name_H-M   'P 1'
#
loop_
_entity.id
_entity.type
_entity.pdbx_description
1 polymer ?
#
loop_
_entity_poly.entity_id
_entity_poly.type
_entity_poly.pdbx_seq_one_letter_code
_entity_poly.pdbx_strand_id
1 'polypeptide(L)'
;MAKQVAAKIKLQIPAGQATPAPPVGPVLGMHKVNIMEFCKKFNEATKNEEPGILIPVEITVYSDRSFDFVLKQPPVSVLLKKAAGIEKGSPEPNRIKVGKVTMEQVRRIAERKLPD
;
A
#
# COMPACT_ATOMS: atom_id res chain seq x y z
N MET A 1 -10.69 -4.74 -25.10
CA MET A 1 -9.60 -4.22 -25.97
C MET A 1 -8.55 -3.60 -25.07
N ALA A 2 -7.34 -4.18 -25.02
CA ALA A 2 -6.32 -3.83 -24.05
C ALA A 2 -5.63 -2.51 -24.44
N LYS A 3 -5.90 -1.42 -23.70
CA LYS A 3 -5.15 -0.17 -23.81
C LYS A 3 -3.65 -0.48 -23.64
N GLN A 4 -2.80 0.04 -24.53
CA GLN A 4 -1.35 -0.18 -24.43
C GLN A 4 -0.84 0.42 -23.11
N VAL A 5 -0.26 -0.45 -22.28
CA VAL A 5 0.36 -0.06 -21.02
C VAL A 5 1.72 0.55 -21.34
N ALA A 6 1.89 1.83 -21.02
CA ALA A 6 3.16 2.54 -21.18
C ALA A 6 4.14 2.23 -20.03
N ALA A 7 3.64 2.14 -18.80
CA ALA A 7 4.45 1.80 -17.63
C ALA A 7 3.58 1.21 -16.51
N LYS A 8 4.17 0.32 -15.70
CA LYS A 8 3.59 -0.15 -14.44
C LYS A 8 4.49 0.30 -13.30
N ILE A 9 3.92 1.02 -12.34
CA ILE A 9 4.61 1.57 -11.19
C ILE A 9 4.03 0.92 -9.94
N LYS A 10 4.89 0.42 -9.05
CA LYS A 10 4.48 -0.12 -7.76
C LYS A 10 5.01 0.79 -6.67
N LEU A 11 4.12 1.37 -5.87
CA LEU A 11 4.47 2.24 -4.76
C LEU A 11 3.87 1.70 -3.46
N GLN A 12 4.49 2.04 -2.34
CA GLN A 12 3.92 1.81 -1.01
C GLN A 12 3.68 3.17 -0.38
N ILE A 13 2.42 3.45 -0.03
CA ILE A 13 2.01 4.76 0.47
C ILE A 13 1.23 4.56 1.77
N PRO A 14 1.51 5.33 2.83
CA PRO A 14 0.71 5.29 4.04
C PRO A 14 -0.73 5.76 3.76
N ALA A 15 -1.71 4.95 4.21
CA ALA A 15 -3.13 5.23 4.12
C ALA A 15 -3.48 6.61 4.70
N GLY A 16 -4.26 7.40 3.96
CA GLY A 16 -4.68 8.74 4.35
C GLY A 16 -3.56 9.81 4.38
N GLN A 17 -2.31 9.44 4.03
CA GLN A 17 -1.15 10.33 4.04
C GLN A 17 -0.42 10.35 2.68
N ALA A 18 -1.15 10.15 1.57
CA ALA A 18 -0.55 10.36 0.26
C ALA A 18 -0.18 11.83 0.08
N THR A 19 1.11 12.10 0.01
CA THR A 19 1.68 13.41 -0.24
C THR A 19 2.54 13.37 -1.51
N PRO A 20 2.68 14.48 -2.25
CA PRO A 20 3.54 14.58 -3.43
C PRO A 20 5.05 14.54 -3.09
N ALA A 21 5.41 14.06 -1.90
CA ALA A 21 6.75 14.04 -1.35
C ALA A 21 7.68 13.05 -2.10
N PRO A 22 9.01 13.06 -1.82
CA PRO A 22 10.03 12.44 -2.68
C PRO A 22 9.95 10.93 -3.00
N PRO A 23 9.15 10.05 -2.36
CA PRO A 23 8.96 8.71 -2.89
C PRO A 23 7.89 8.61 -4.01
N VAL A 24 6.91 9.52 -4.03
CA VAL A 24 5.71 9.42 -4.89
C VAL A 24 5.76 10.46 -6.02
N GLY A 25 6.12 11.69 -5.69
CA GLY A 25 6.20 12.82 -6.62
C GLY A 25 7.10 12.60 -7.83
N PRO A 26 8.40 12.26 -7.67
CA PRO A 26 9.31 12.12 -8.82
C PRO A 26 8.97 10.92 -9.70
N VAL A 27 8.52 9.80 -9.10
CA VAL A 27 8.18 8.58 -9.85
C VAL A 27 6.94 8.80 -10.73
N LEU A 28 5.86 9.36 -10.17
CA LEU A 28 4.64 9.65 -10.93
C LEU A 28 4.83 10.81 -11.92
N GLY A 29 5.63 11.82 -11.55
CA GLY A 29 5.95 12.97 -12.39
C GLY A 29 6.73 12.59 -13.65
N MET A 30 7.67 11.65 -13.55
CA MET A 30 8.42 11.12 -14.70
C MET A 30 7.51 10.50 -15.76
N HIS A 31 6.40 9.91 -15.34
CA HIS A 31 5.42 9.26 -16.21
C HIS A 31 4.25 10.19 -16.61
N LYS A 32 4.37 11.50 -16.36
CA LYS A 32 3.33 12.51 -16.67
C LYS A 32 1.96 12.18 -16.04
N VAL A 33 1.95 11.52 -14.89
CA VAL A 33 0.73 11.21 -14.13
C VAL A 33 0.37 12.41 -13.26
N ASN A 34 -0.93 12.66 -13.09
CA ASN A 34 -1.43 13.79 -12.33
C ASN A 34 -1.32 13.52 -10.82
N ILE A 35 -0.20 13.93 -10.19
CA ILE A 35 0.16 13.57 -8.81
C ILE A 35 -0.91 14.01 -7.80
N MET A 36 -1.46 15.23 -7.94
CA MET A 36 -2.50 15.72 -7.03
C MET A 36 -3.81 14.92 -7.13
N GLU A 37 -4.20 14.54 -8.35
CA GLU A 37 -5.40 13.74 -8.55
C GLU A 37 -5.23 12.33 -7.97
N PHE A 38 -4.05 11.73 -8.17
CA PHE A 38 -3.70 10.47 -7.57
C PHE A 38 -3.71 10.53 -6.03
N CYS A 39 -3.06 11.53 -5.43
CA CYS A 39 -3.06 11.70 -3.97
C CYS A 39 -4.49 11.84 -3.42
N LYS A 40 -5.37 12.59 -4.12
CA LYS A 40 -6.76 12.77 -3.70
C LYS A 40 -7.57 11.48 -3.80
N LYS A 41 -7.52 10.79 -4.95
CA LYS A 41 -8.19 9.49 -5.15
C LYS A 41 -7.67 8.41 -4.20
N PHE A 42 -6.37 8.37 -3.97
CA PHE A 42 -5.75 7.46 -3.01
C PHE A 42 -6.23 7.74 -1.58
N ASN A 43 -6.21 9.00 -1.13
CA ASN A 43 -6.66 9.35 0.22
C ASN A 43 -8.17 9.09 0.41
N GLU A 44 -8.98 9.24 -0.64
CA GLU A 44 -10.41 8.93 -0.59
C GLU A 44 -10.67 7.42 -0.52
N ALA A 45 -9.99 6.64 -1.36
CA ALA A 45 -10.13 5.19 -1.38
C ALA A 45 -9.51 4.50 -0.14
N THR A 46 -8.45 5.09 0.43
CA THR A 46 -7.83 4.64 1.69
C THR A 46 -8.43 5.27 2.94
N LYS A 47 -9.51 6.06 2.80
CA LYS A 47 -10.22 6.68 3.94
C LYS A 47 -10.91 5.65 4.84
N ASN A 48 -11.30 4.52 4.28
CA ASN A 48 -11.91 3.40 5.02
C ASN A 48 -10.84 2.49 5.67
N GLU A 49 -9.59 2.64 5.29
CA GLU A 49 -8.47 1.89 5.84
C GLU A 49 -7.88 2.63 7.04
N GLU A 50 -7.20 1.89 7.91
CA GLU A 50 -6.63 2.47 9.13
C GLU A 50 -5.51 3.46 8.78
N PRO A 51 -5.57 4.71 9.27
CA PRO A 51 -4.58 5.73 8.94
C PRO A 51 -3.17 5.31 9.38
N GLY A 52 -2.21 5.46 8.48
CA GLY A 52 -0.80 5.11 8.71
C GLY A 52 -0.40 3.66 8.36
N ILE A 53 -1.33 2.82 7.89
CA ILE A 53 -0.96 1.51 7.32
C ILE A 53 -0.35 1.72 5.93
N LEU A 54 0.78 1.07 5.64
CA LEU A 54 1.39 1.10 4.31
C LEU A 54 0.55 0.28 3.32
N ILE A 55 -0.09 0.94 2.36
CA ILE A 55 -0.90 0.30 1.33
C ILE A 55 -0.08 0.23 0.03
N PRO A 56 0.15 -0.97 -0.52
CA PRO A 56 0.77 -1.13 -1.82
C PRO A 56 -0.22 -0.74 -2.91
N VAL A 57 0.21 0.10 -3.83
CA VAL A 57 -0.59 0.56 -4.98
C VAL A 57 0.16 0.26 -6.27
N GLU A 58 -0.55 -0.35 -7.22
CA GLU A 58 -0.05 -0.62 -8.56
C GLU A 58 -0.70 0.36 -9.52
N ILE A 59 0.07 1.30 -10.04
CA ILE A 59 -0.37 2.31 -11.01
C ILE A 59 0.01 1.82 -12.41
N THR A 60 -0.99 1.66 -13.25
CA THR A 60 -0.84 1.36 -14.67
C THR A 60 -1.02 2.64 -15.46
N VAL A 61 0.03 3.10 -16.12
CA VAL A 61 -0.01 4.28 -17.00
C VAL A 61 -0.20 3.80 -18.43
N TYR A 62 -1.16 4.39 -19.14
CA TYR A 62 -1.43 4.11 -20.54
C TYR A 62 -0.77 5.17 -21.44
N SER A 63 -0.57 4.84 -22.72
CA SER A 63 0.04 5.74 -23.71
C SER A 63 -0.72 7.06 -23.91
N ASP A 64 -2.01 7.07 -23.59
CA ASP A 64 -2.89 8.25 -23.66
C ASP A 64 -2.75 9.21 -22.45
N ARG A 65 -1.76 8.99 -21.57
CA ARG A 65 -1.59 9.71 -20.28
C ARG A 65 -2.70 9.45 -19.25
N SER A 66 -3.67 8.62 -19.61
CA SER A 66 -4.59 8.02 -18.64
C SER A 66 -3.81 7.12 -17.69
N PHE A 67 -4.19 7.12 -16.41
CA PHE A 67 -3.65 6.20 -15.40
C PHE A 67 -4.80 5.46 -14.73
N ASP A 68 -4.54 4.21 -14.39
CA ASP A 68 -5.39 3.38 -13.55
C ASP A 68 -4.57 2.96 -12.34
N PHE A 69 -5.18 2.85 -11.16
CA PHE A 69 -4.47 2.40 -9.98
C PHE A 69 -5.31 1.36 -9.26
N VAL A 70 -4.64 0.28 -8.86
CA VAL A 70 -5.24 -0.77 -8.06
C VAL A 70 -4.60 -0.69 -6.68
N LEU A 71 -5.43 -0.43 -5.68
CA LEU A 71 -5.05 -0.55 -4.28
C LEU A 71 -5.04 -2.04 -3.96
N LYS A 72 -3.88 -2.54 -3.57
CA LYS A 72 -3.77 -3.87 -2.98
C LYS A 72 -3.97 -3.74 -1.49
N GLN A 73 -4.40 -4.81 -0.85
CA GLN A 73 -4.52 -4.79 0.59
C GLN A 73 -3.16 -4.62 1.29
N PRO A 74 -3.18 -4.06 2.51
CA PRO A 74 -1.98 -3.81 3.27
C PRO A 74 -1.24 -5.12 3.54
N PRO A 75 0.10 -5.09 3.53
CA PRO A 75 0.89 -6.29 3.73
C PRO A 75 0.60 -6.83 5.13
N VAL A 76 0.37 -8.14 5.18
CA VAL A 76 0.18 -8.90 6.44
C VAL A 76 1.29 -8.59 7.43
N SER A 77 2.51 -8.34 6.95
CA SER A 77 3.66 -7.94 7.76
C SER A 77 3.41 -6.68 8.60
N VAL A 78 2.66 -5.69 8.10
CA VAL A 78 2.34 -4.46 8.86
C VAL A 78 1.22 -4.74 9.85
N LEU A 79 0.18 -5.48 9.44
CA LEU A 79 -0.93 -5.87 10.33
C LEU A 79 -0.45 -6.75 11.49
N LEU A 80 0.46 -7.70 11.22
CA LEU A 80 1.07 -8.54 12.24
C LEU A 80 1.98 -7.76 13.17
N LYS A 81 2.80 -6.83 12.66
CA LYS A 81 3.63 -5.95 13.50
C LYS A 81 2.76 -5.12 14.45
N LYS A 82 1.65 -4.57 13.96
CA LYS A 82 0.69 -3.81 14.77
C LYS A 82 -0.02 -4.69 15.81
N ALA A 83 -0.48 -5.88 15.42
CA ALA A 83 -1.11 -6.83 16.34
C ALA A 83 -0.16 -7.35 17.43
N ALA A 84 1.12 -7.51 17.09
CA ALA A 84 2.18 -7.90 18.02
C ALA A 84 2.75 -6.72 18.83
N GLY A 85 2.36 -5.47 18.53
CA GLY A 85 2.86 -4.27 19.22
C GLY A 85 4.35 -3.97 18.97
N ILE A 86 4.90 -4.39 17.84
CA ILE A 86 6.34 -4.27 17.52
C ILE A 86 6.59 -3.30 16.38
N GLU A 87 7.59 -2.43 16.54
CA GLU A 87 7.95 -1.42 15.53
C GLU A 87 8.95 -1.97 14.50
N LYS A 88 9.87 -2.86 14.93
CA LYS A 88 10.84 -3.54 14.07
C LYS A 88 10.58 -5.04 14.03
N GLY A 89 10.71 -5.61 12.83
CA GLY A 89 10.72 -7.06 12.64
C GLY A 89 12.04 -7.65 13.14
N SER A 90 12.05 -8.97 13.37
CA SER A 90 13.27 -9.66 13.77
C SER A 90 14.34 -9.56 12.68
N PRO A 91 15.60 -9.18 13.02
CA PRO A 91 16.71 -9.20 12.06
C PRO A 91 17.12 -10.63 11.68
N GLU A 92 16.83 -11.63 12.53
CA GLU A 92 17.04 -13.04 12.26
C GLU A 92 15.72 -13.81 12.40
N PRO A 93 15.00 -14.07 11.28
CA PRO A 93 13.79 -14.87 11.31
C PRO A 93 14.09 -16.26 11.93
N ASN A 94 13.18 -16.78 12.74
CA ASN A 94 13.27 -18.03 13.52
C ASN A 94 14.27 -18.09 14.69
N ARG A 95 15.22 -17.17 14.84
CA ARG A 95 16.12 -17.11 16.02
C ARG A 95 15.62 -16.16 17.09
N ILE A 96 15.29 -14.93 16.70
CA ILE A 96 14.84 -13.90 17.65
C ILE A 96 13.33 -13.72 17.47
N LYS A 97 12.55 -14.18 18.46
CA LYS A 97 11.09 -14.01 18.48
C LYS A 97 10.76 -12.65 19.08
N VAL A 98 10.45 -11.68 18.22
CA VAL A 98 10.19 -10.29 18.62
C VAL A 98 8.76 -10.03 19.07
N GLY A 99 7.82 -10.95 18.85
CA GLY A 99 6.43 -10.78 19.25
C GLY A 99 5.64 -12.10 19.23
N LYS A 100 4.49 -12.08 19.90
CA LYS A 100 3.49 -13.15 19.88
C LYS A 100 2.16 -12.56 19.43
N VAL A 101 1.46 -13.25 18.54
CA VAL A 101 0.09 -12.91 18.13
C VAL A 101 -0.84 -14.02 18.56
N THR A 102 -2.03 -13.69 19.04
CA THR A 102 -3.04 -14.69 19.37
C THR A 102 -3.78 -15.13 18.10
N MET A 103 -4.35 -16.34 18.15
CA MET A 103 -5.08 -16.93 17.02
C MET A 103 -6.31 -16.08 16.62
N GLU A 104 -6.92 -15.39 17.58
CA GLU A 104 -8.01 -14.42 17.32
C GLU A 104 -7.55 -13.21 16.53
N GLN A 105 -6.35 -12.66 16.82
CA GLN A 105 -5.80 -11.55 16.05
C GLN A 105 -5.48 -11.98 14.62
N VAL A 106 -4.94 -13.20 14.43
CA VAL A 106 -4.68 -13.76 13.10
C VAL A 106 -5.98 -13.92 12.33
N ARG A 107 -7.06 -14.39 12.97
CA ARG A 107 -8.37 -14.52 12.33
C ARG A 107 -8.94 -13.18 11.89
N ARG A 108 -8.89 -12.14 12.73
CA ARG A 108 -9.32 -10.78 12.37
C ARG A 108 -8.51 -10.19 11.22
N ILE A 109 -7.19 -10.44 11.19
CA ILE A 109 -6.32 -10.04 10.09
C ILE A 109 -6.70 -10.78 8.81
N ALA A 110 -6.99 -12.08 8.89
CA ALA A 110 -7.40 -12.89 7.76
C ALA A 110 -8.78 -12.50 7.22
N GLU A 111 -9.75 -12.17 8.08
CA GLU A 111 -11.07 -11.69 7.67
C GLU A 111 -11.01 -10.32 7.00
N ARG A 112 -10.17 -9.41 7.52
CA ARG A 112 -9.85 -8.15 6.81
C ARG A 112 -9.15 -8.41 5.49
N LYS A 113 -8.34 -9.47 5.40
CA LYS A 113 -7.57 -9.78 4.20
C LYS A 113 -8.34 -10.59 3.14
N LEU A 114 -9.46 -11.21 3.53
CA LEU A 114 -10.23 -12.10 2.68
C LEU A 114 -10.70 -11.53 1.32
N PRO A 115 -10.94 -10.20 1.17
CA PRO A 115 -11.35 -9.63 -0.11
C PRO A 115 -10.23 -9.33 -1.13
N ASP A 116 -8.97 -9.76 -0.89
CA ASP A 116 -7.86 -9.67 -1.88
C ASP A 116 -7.82 -10.88 -2.81
#